data_AF-A0A6B2TM84-F1
#
_entry.id   AF-A0A6B2TM84-F1
#
_cell.length_a   1.000
_cell.length_b   1.000
_cell.length_c   1.000
_cell.angle_alpha   90.00
_cell.angle_beta   90.00
_cell.angle_gamma   90.00
#
_symmetry.space_group_name_H-M   'P 1'
#
loop_
_entity.id
_entity.type
_entity.pdbx_description
1 polymer ?
#
loop_
_entity_poly.entity_id
_entity_poly.type
_entity_poly.pdbx_seq_one_letter_code
_entity_poly.pdbx_strand_id
1 'polypeptide(L)'
;PALAAPLVAGVAAMLATRLTYRIGRNTDTKATAKGYRVGQIASAGLVSLAHGTNDAQKTMGIITLALVTGGVLNPGANPPMWVIVSAGVAIALGTYLGGWRIIRTMGKGLTDLQPQQGFAAQTSAATVILASSHLGFSLSTTQSCSGAVMGAGLGRKGGVVRWSTATRMFVAWGLTLPAAGLVGAGAEFLTKQGPWGIAATAALLVGGSAVIWVLSRRNAIDHTNVTDDEVRTDGGVPAEPIGVVTTAIAAVTPPPAGTLAASPVPDTSVKAGVSAPTTTTTGAMADPARPATV
;
A
#
# COMPACT_ATOMS: atom_id res chain seq x y z
N PRO A 1 -0.84 7.80 -18.33
CA PRO A 1 -0.14 6.58 -17.83
C PRO A 1 -0.07 6.47 -16.29
N ALA A 2 0.45 7.49 -15.59
CA ALA A 2 0.67 7.45 -14.13
C ALA A 2 -0.60 7.20 -13.28
N LEU A 3 -1.75 7.77 -13.66
CA LEU A 3 -3.01 7.52 -12.94
C LEU A 3 -3.68 6.21 -13.35
N ALA A 4 -3.53 5.80 -14.61
CA ALA A 4 -4.16 4.59 -15.13
C ALA A 4 -3.46 3.31 -14.61
N ALA A 5 -2.14 3.33 -14.46
CA ALA A 5 -1.36 2.17 -14.01
C ALA A 5 -1.78 1.59 -12.65
N PRO A 6 -1.92 2.36 -11.55
CA PRO A 6 -2.36 1.82 -10.27
C PRO A 6 -3.79 1.28 -10.33
N LEU A 7 -4.66 1.90 -11.12
CA LEU A 7 -6.06 1.45 -11.28
C LEU A 7 -6.13 0.15 -12.07
N VAL A 8 -5.44 0.05 -13.21
CA VAL A 8 -5.42 -1.15 -14.04
C VAL A 8 -4.79 -2.31 -13.28
N ALA A 9 -3.64 -2.09 -12.64
CA ALA A 9 -2.98 -3.11 -11.83
C ALA A 9 -3.84 -3.52 -10.61
N GLY A 10 -4.50 -2.57 -9.97
CA GLY A 10 -5.41 -2.83 -8.85
C GLY A 10 -6.65 -3.61 -9.25
N VAL A 11 -7.33 -3.23 -10.34
CA VAL A 11 -8.49 -3.97 -10.85
C VAL A 11 -8.10 -5.38 -11.28
N ALA A 12 -6.99 -5.52 -12.03
CA ALA A 12 -6.48 -6.83 -12.44
C ALA A 12 -6.19 -7.71 -11.22
N ALA A 13 -5.50 -7.19 -10.20
CA ALA A 13 -5.20 -7.92 -8.97
C ALA A 13 -6.45 -8.28 -8.17
N MET A 14 -7.44 -7.40 -8.11
CA MET A 14 -8.71 -7.65 -7.45
C MET A 14 -9.47 -8.80 -8.12
N LEU A 15 -9.58 -8.76 -9.45
CA LEU A 15 -10.24 -9.80 -10.24
C LEU A 15 -9.52 -11.14 -10.14
N ALA A 16 -8.19 -11.12 -10.30
CA ALA A 16 -7.35 -12.31 -10.14
C ALA A 16 -7.54 -12.92 -8.75
N THR A 17 -7.49 -12.11 -7.70
CA THR A 17 -7.71 -12.56 -6.32
C THR A 17 -9.09 -13.20 -6.14
N ARG A 18 -10.17 -12.53 -6.59
CA ARG A 18 -11.54 -13.07 -6.51
C ARG A 18 -11.66 -14.41 -7.24
N LEU A 19 -11.08 -14.52 -8.43
CA LEU A 19 -11.08 -15.74 -9.22
C LEU A 19 -10.36 -16.88 -8.48
N THR A 20 -9.18 -16.60 -7.93
CA THR A 20 -8.40 -17.61 -7.20
C THR A 20 -9.15 -18.12 -5.97
N TYR A 21 -9.76 -17.23 -5.18
CA TYR A 21 -10.58 -17.65 -4.02
C TYR A 21 -11.87 -18.37 -4.43
N ARG A 22 -12.47 -18.02 -5.57
CA ARG A 22 -13.67 -18.69 -6.09
C ARG A 22 -13.37 -20.11 -6.58
N ILE A 23 -12.22 -20.33 -7.21
CA ILE A 23 -11.79 -21.65 -7.68
C ILE A 23 -11.36 -22.52 -6.49
N GLY A 24 -10.58 -21.96 -5.56
CA GLY A 24 -10.06 -22.68 -4.39
C GLY A 24 -11.07 -22.99 -3.28
N ARG A 25 -12.36 -22.63 -3.45
CA ARG A 25 -13.39 -22.78 -2.40
C ARG A 25 -13.65 -24.22 -1.94
N ASN A 26 -13.30 -25.21 -2.77
CA ASN A 26 -13.52 -26.63 -2.51
C ASN A 26 -12.21 -27.41 -2.32
N THR A 27 -11.07 -26.72 -2.18
CA THR A 27 -9.74 -27.34 -2.14
C THR A 27 -9.16 -27.28 -0.73
N ASP A 28 -8.37 -28.27 -0.33
CA ASP A 28 -7.74 -28.27 0.99
C ASP A 28 -6.71 -27.13 1.09
N THR A 29 -7.09 -26.10 1.85
CA THR A 29 -6.34 -24.87 2.06
C THR A 29 -4.89 -25.08 2.47
N LYS A 30 -4.57 -26.18 3.18
CA LYS A 30 -3.19 -26.49 3.61
C LYS A 30 -2.32 -26.99 2.46
N ALA A 31 -2.87 -27.83 1.58
CA ALA A 31 -2.15 -28.36 0.43
C ALA A 31 -1.85 -27.26 -0.60
N THR A 32 -2.80 -26.35 -0.84
CA THR A 32 -2.62 -25.25 -1.82
C THR A 32 -1.70 -24.14 -1.30
N ALA A 33 -1.57 -23.97 0.03
CA ALA A 33 -0.71 -22.95 0.62
C ALA A 33 0.78 -23.09 0.24
N LYS A 34 1.28 -24.33 0.12
CA LYS A 34 2.67 -24.58 -0.33
C LYS A 34 2.86 -24.14 -1.78
N GLY A 35 1.90 -24.45 -2.65
CA GLY A 35 1.89 -24.02 -4.05
C GLY A 35 1.89 -22.50 -4.20
N TYR A 36 1.01 -21.80 -3.46
CA TYR A 36 0.97 -20.33 -3.50
C TYR A 36 2.23 -19.67 -2.94
N ARG A 37 2.89 -20.25 -1.93
CA ARG A 37 4.18 -19.72 -1.46
C ARG A 37 5.28 -19.83 -2.52
N VAL A 38 5.37 -20.98 -3.21
CA VAL A 38 6.32 -21.14 -4.32
C VAL A 38 5.97 -20.19 -5.47
N GLY A 39 4.68 -20.10 -5.82
CA GLY A 39 4.19 -19.16 -6.82
C GLY A 39 4.54 -17.71 -6.46
N GLN A 40 4.38 -17.33 -5.19
CA GLN A 40 4.69 -15.99 -4.69
C GLN A 40 6.20 -15.67 -4.81
N ILE A 41 7.08 -16.63 -4.55
CA ILE A 41 8.53 -16.44 -4.75
C ILE A 41 8.83 -16.21 -6.24
N ALA A 42 8.23 -17.01 -7.13
CA ALA A 42 8.39 -16.84 -8.56
C ALA A 42 7.83 -15.50 -9.06
N SER A 43 6.64 -15.09 -8.61
CA SER A 43 6.05 -13.80 -8.98
C SER A 43 6.80 -12.62 -8.40
N ALA A 44 7.41 -12.74 -7.22
CA ALA A 44 8.31 -11.71 -6.69
C ALA A 44 9.55 -11.54 -7.58
N GLY A 45 10.11 -12.65 -8.10
CA GLY A 45 11.18 -12.61 -9.10
C GLY A 45 10.75 -11.91 -10.39
N LEU A 46 9.55 -12.20 -10.89
CA LEU A 46 8.99 -11.52 -12.07
C LEU A 46 8.78 -10.03 -11.84
N VAL A 47 8.29 -9.62 -10.66
CA VAL A 47 8.20 -8.20 -10.30
C VAL A 47 9.57 -7.54 -10.26
N SER A 48 10.59 -8.22 -9.71
CA SER A 48 11.97 -7.72 -9.70
C SER A 48 12.53 -7.53 -11.11
N LEU A 49 12.26 -8.46 -12.03
CA LEU A 49 12.65 -8.35 -13.43
C LEU A 49 11.89 -7.20 -14.14
N ALA A 50 10.57 -7.11 -13.93
CA ALA A 50 9.74 -6.04 -14.47
C ALA A 50 10.19 -4.66 -13.97
N HIS A 51 10.54 -4.57 -12.69
CA HIS A 51 11.10 -3.37 -12.06
C HIS A 51 12.42 -2.97 -12.71
N GLY A 52 13.37 -3.90 -12.80
CA GLY A 52 14.67 -3.65 -13.41
C GLY A 52 14.56 -3.21 -14.87
N THR A 53 13.75 -3.91 -15.68
CA THR A 53 13.57 -3.59 -17.10
C THR A 53 12.89 -2.24 -17.33
N ASN A 54 11.92 -1.84 -16.50
CA ASN A 54 11.22 -0.57 -16.65
C ASN A 54 12.03 0.64 -16.11
N ASP A 55 12.78 0.45 -15.01
CA ASP A 55 13.51 1.54 -14.37
C ASP A 55 14.91 1.74 -14.96
N ALA A 56 15.58 0.66 -15.41
CA ALA A 56 16.86 0.79 -16.13
C ALA A 56 16.71 1.62 -17.41
N GLN A 57 15.56 1.53 -18.09
CA GLN A 57 15.26 2.35 -19.27
C GLN A 57 15.34 3.85 -19.00
N LYS A 58 14.89 4.30 -17.82
CA LYS A 58 14.91 5.72 -17.45
C LYS A 58 16.35 6.20 -17.25
N THR A 59 17.13 5.45 -16.48
CA THR A 59 18.54 5.79 -16.18
C THR A 59 19.42 5.73 -17.42
N MET A 60 19.32 4.65 -18.21
CA MET A 60 20.10 4.52 -19.44
C MET A 60 19.70 5.59 -20.47
N GLY A 61 18.42 5.96 -20.54
CA GLY A 61 17.93 7.02 -21.42
C GLY A 61 18.58 8.38 -21.14
N ILE A 62 18.70 8.77 -19.87
CA ILE A 62 19.35 10.04 -19.48
C ILE A 62 20.86 10.01 -19.81
N ILE A 63 21.55 8.90 -19.53
CA ILE A 63 22.98 8.76 -19.84
C ILE A 63 23.20 8.80 -21.36
N THR A 64 22.39 8.07 -22.13
CA THR A 64 22.47 8.09 -23.60
C THR A 64 22.15 9.45 -24.16
N LEU A 65 21.16 10.17 -23.63
CA LEU A 65 20.89 11.54 -24.02
C LEU A 65 22.12 12.43 -23.81
N ALA A 66 22.76 12.34 -22.64
CA ALA A 66 23.99 13.10 -22.35
C ALA A 66 25.12 12.78 -23.34
N LEU A 67 25.32 11.50 -23.68
CA LEU A 67 26.32 11.07 -24.67
C LEU A 67 26.02 11.58 -26.08
N VAL A 68 24.74 11.60 -26.48
CA VAL A 68 24.32 12.15 -27.77
C VAL A 68 24.52 13.66 -27.80
N THR A 69 24.08 14.38 -26.78
CA THR A 69 24.27 15.84 -26.69
C THR A 69 25.74 16.24 -26.59
N GLY A 70 26.57 15.38 -26.01
CA GLY A 70 28.03 15.56 -25.93
C GLY A 70 28.80 15.17 -27.19
N GLY A 71 28.11 14.72 -28.25
CA GLY A 71 28.74 14.33 -29.53
C GLY A 71 29.47 12.99 -29.52
N VAL A 72 29.34 12.19 -28.45
CA VAL A 72 29.95 10.85 -28.35
C VAL A 72 29.13 9.81 -29.13
N LEU A 73 27.81 9.99 -29.18
CA LEU A 73 26.88 9.14 -29.93
C LEU A 73 26.13 9.95 -30.98
N ASN A 74 25.84 9.32 -32.11
CA ASN A 74 25.00 9.93 -33.14
C ASN A 74 23.53 10.06 -32.66
N PRO A 75 22.79 11.07 -33.14
CA PRO A 75 21.35 11.16 -32.91
C PRO A 75 20.62 9.87 -33.31
N GLY A 76 19.74 9.36 -32.45
CA GLY A 76 19.00 8.12 -32.68
C GLY A 76 19.78 6.83 -32.42
N ALA A 77 21.02 6.91 -31.94
CA ALA A 77 21.77 5.73 -31.53
C ALA A 77 21.15 5.03 -30.31
N ASN A 78 21.22 3.70 -30.31
CA ASN A 78 20.83 2.88 -29.16
C ASN A 78 21.81 3.05 -27.99
N PRO A 79 21.35 2.86 -26.73
CA PRO A 79 22.23 2.85 -25.57
C PRO A 79 23.33 1.78 -25.71
N PRO A 80 24.62 2.13 -25.54
CA PRO A 80 25.69 1.16 -25.52
C PRO A 80 25.53 0.14 -24.39
N MET A 81 26.05 -1.07 -24.58
CA MET A 81 25.90 -2.16 -23.60
C MET A 81 26.42 -1.80 -22.20
N TRP A 82 27.52 -1.04 -22.10
CA TRP A 82 28.06 -0.62 -20.81
C TRP A 82 27.11 0.33 -20.05
N VAL A 83 26.32 1.14 -20.76
CA VAL A 83 25.28 2.01 -20.14
C VAL A 83 24.17 1.13 -19.57
N ILE A 84 23.75 0.11 -20.32
CA ILE A 84 22.71 -0.83 -19.89
C ILE A 84 23.19 -1.61 -18.65
N VAL A 85 24.40 -2.16 -18.68
CA VAL A 85 24.97 -2.91 -17.55
C VAL A 85 25.17 -2.02 -16.32
N SER A 86 25.74 -0.81 -16.50
CA SER A 86 25.96 0.10 -15.37
C SER A 86 24.65 0.54 -14.71
N ALA A 87 23.62 0.87 -15.50
CA ALA A 87 22.29 1.19 -14.97
C ALA A 87 21.67 0.00 -14.21
N GLY A 88 21.75 -1.21 -14.78
CA GLY A 88 21.25 -2.42 -14.15
C GLY A 88 21.96 -2.76 -12.83
N VAL A 89 23.29 -2.69 -12.81
CA VAL A 89 24.11 -2.94 -11.62
C VAL A 89 23.84 -1.89 -10.53
N ALA A 90 23.72 -0.61 -10.90
CA ALA A 90 23.41 0.44 -9.94
C ALA A 90 22.03 0.23 -9.26
N ILE A 91 21.01 -0.16 -10.04
CA ILE A 91 19.67 -0.47 -9.49
C ILE A 91 19.74 -1.71 -8.58
N ALA A 92 20.43 -2.76 -8.99
CA ALA A 92 20.57 -3.99 -8.20
C ALA A 92 21.28 -3.72 -6.86
N LEU A 93 22.39 -2.96 -6.88
CA LEU A 93 23.12 -2.57 -5.68
C LEU A 93 22.29 -1.67 -4.77
N GLY A 94 21.59 -0.68 -5.32
CA GLY A 94 20.72 0.20 -4.53
C GLY A 94 19.60 -0.57 -3.82
N THR A 95 18.98 -1.52 -4.53
CA THR A 95 17.92 -2.38 -3.97
C THR A 95 18.46 -3.25 -2.84
N TYR A 96 19.65 -3.83 -3.03
CA TYR A 96 20.30 -4.68 -2.02
C TYR A 96 20.69 -3.90 -0.76
N LEU A 97 21.22 -2.68 -0.90
CA LEU A 97 21.73 -1.89 0.22
C LEU A 97 20.64 -1.17 1.03
N GLY A 98 19.47 -0.88 0.45
CA GLY A 98 18.49 0.03 1.06
C GLY A 98 17.03 -0.42 1.03
N GLY A 99 16.70 -1.59 0.49
CA GLY A 99 15.32 -2.02 0.26
C GLY A 99 14.49 -2.31 1.52
N TRP A 100 15.12 -2.62 2.66
CA TRP A 100 14.48 -3.17 3.85
C TRP A 100 13.35 -2.32 4.44
N ARG A 101 13.52 -1.00 4.53
CA ARG A 101 12.48 -0.08 5.04
C ARG A 101 11.24 -0.08 4.13
N ILE A 102 11.44 -0.14 2.82
CA ILE A 102 10.37 -0.17 1.82
C ILE A 102 9.63 -1.51 1.94
N ILE A 103 10.36 -2.63 2.07
CA ILE A 103 9.78 -3.97 2.26
C ILE A 103 8.88 -3.99 3.49
N ARG A 104 9.32 -3.46 4.64
CA ARG A 104 8.49 -3.37 5.85
C ARG A 104 7.22 -2.55 5.61
N THR A 105 7.37 -1.37 5.01
CA THR A 105 6.26 -0.43 4.81
C THR A 105 5.20 -1.00 3.84
N MET A 106 5.64 -1.64 2.75
CA MET A 106 4.74 -2.22 1.74
C MET A 106 4.12 -3.54 2.21
N GLY A 107 4.88 -4.36 2.95
CA GLY A 107 4.45 -5.68 3.42
C GLY A 107 3.45 -5.64 4.57
N LYS A 108 3.59 -4.68 5.50
CA LYS A 108 2.72 -4.58 6.68
C LYS A 108 1.88 -3.30 6.74
N GLY A 109 2.33 -2.23 6.09
CA GLY A 109 1.74 -0.89 6.23
C GLY A 109 0.51 -0.62 5.38
N LEU A 110 0.19 -1.45 4.38
CA LEU A 110 -0.91 -1.20 3.43
C LEU A 110 -2.07 -2.21 3.54
N THR A 111 -1.79 -3.51 3.51
CA THR A 111 -2.75 -4.60 3.73
C THR A 111 -1.99 -5.84 4.14
N ASP A 112 -2.56 -6.66 5.01
CA ASP A 112 -2.01 -7.99 5.32
C ASP A 112 -2.42 -8.96 4.19
N LEU A 113 -1.43 -9.50 3.48
CA LEU A 113 -1.64 -10.35 2.32
C LEU A 113 -1.30 -11.80 2.64
N GLN A 114 -2.28 -12.68 2.45
CA GLN A 114 -1.98 -14.11 2.39
C GLN A 114 -1.16 -14.43 1.13
N PRO A 115 -0.35 -15.51 1.11
CA PRO A 115 0.49 -15.86 -0.04
C PRO A 115 -0.26 -15.92 -1.38
N GLN A 116 -1.52 -16.36 -1.35
CA GLN A 116 -2.40 -16.38 -2.51
C GLN A 116 -2.70 -14.97 -3.06
N GLN A 117 -2.99 -14.00 -2.19
CA GLN A 117 -3.19 -12.60 -2.59
C GLN A 117 -1.87 -11.95 -3.03
N GLY A 118 -0.78 -12.27 -2.35
CA GLY A 118 0.56 -11.83 -2.71
C GLY A 118 0.94 -12.26 -4.12
N PHE A 119 0.71 -13.53 -4.47
CA PHE A 119 0.90 -14.06 -5.82
C PHE A 119 0.04 -13.31 -6.86
N ALA A 120 -1.25 -13.12 -6.59
CA ALA A 120 -2.16 -12.42 -7.50
C ALA A 120 -1.75 -10.94 -7.71
N ALA A 121 -1.38 -10.24 -6.63
CA ALA A 121 -0.90 -8.86 -6.68
C ALA A 121 0.39 -8.73 -7.49
N GLN A 122 1.40 -9.56 -7.17
CA GLN A 122 2.70 -9.51 -7.84
C GLN A 122 2.62 -9.88 -9.30
N THR A 123 1.85 -10.92 -9.65
CA THR A 123 1.64 -11.31 -11.06
C THR A 123 0.95 -10.18 -11.83
N SER A 124 -0.11 -9.60 -11.28
CA SER A 124 -0.82 -8.49 -11.94
C SER A 124 0.06 -7.27 -12.13
N ALA A 125 0.85 -6.89 -11.11
CA ALA A 125 1.81 -5.80 -11.20
C ALA A 125 2.88 -6.07 -12.25
N ALA A 126 3.50 -7.26 -12.23
CA ALA A 126 4.52 -7.66 -13.20
C ALA A 126 3.97 -7.65 -14.63
N THR A 127 2.78 -8.20 -14.86
CA THR A 127 2.13 -8.20 -16.17
C THR A 127 1.88 -6.79 -16.69
N VAL A 128 1.31 -5.89 -15.87
CA VAL A 128 1.05 -4.49 -16.28
C VAL A 128 2.34 -3.75 -16.59
N ILE A 129 3.37 -3.92 -15.76
CA ILE A 129 4.67 -3.27 -15.96
C ILE A 129 5.33 -3.80 -17.23
N LEU A 130 5.42 -5.11 -17.42
CA LEU A 130 6.06 -5.72 -18.59
C LEU A 130 5.31 -5.42 -19.88
N ALA A 131 3.98 -5.51 -19.89
CA ALA A 131 3.16 -5.16 -21.04
C ALA A 131 3.39 -3.70 -21.45
N SER A 132 3.45 -2.79 -20.47
CA SER A 132 3.73 -1.39 -20.75
C SER A 132 5.15 -1.15 -21.26
N SER A 133 6.15 -1.78 -20.65
CA SER A 133 7.55 -1.73 -21.11
C SER A 133 7.67 -2.22 -22.55
N HIS A 134 6.94 -3.29 -22.91
CA HIS A 134 6.92 -3.86 -24.26
C HIS A 134 6.23 -2.93 -25.27
N LEU A 135 5.24 -2.14 -24.83
CA LEU A 135 4.62 -1.09 -25.65
C LEU A 135 5.44 0.20 -25.72
N GLY A 136 6.60 0.25 -25.07
CA GLY A 136 7.47 1.43 -25.01
C GLY A 136 7.01 2.53 -24.06
N PHE A 137 5.99 2.27 -23.23
CA PHE A 137 5.50 3.22 -22.25
C PHE A 137 6.21 3.03 -20.90
N SER A 138 6.85 4.08 -20.42
CA SER A 138 7.41 4.11 -19.07
C SER A 138 6.29 4.31 -18.04
N LEU A 139 6.17 3.40 -17.08
CA LEU A 139 5.20 3.48 -15.98
C LEU A 139 5.92 3.65 -14.66
N SER A 140 5.17 4.10 -13.66
CA SER A 140 5.61 4.01 -12.27
C SER A 140 5.40 2.58 -11.78
N THR A 141 6.51 1.90 -11.49
CA THR A 141 6.55 0.58 -10.87
C THR A 141 5.92 0.63 -9.47
N THR A 142 6.22 1.67 -8.68
CA THR A 142 5.64 1.90 -7.35
C THR A 142 4.12 2.03 -7.38
N GLN A 143 3.56 2.81 -8.31
CA GLN A 143 2.11 2.98 -8.41
C GLN A 143 1.42 1.68 -8.84
N SER A 144 1.99 0.98 -9.82
CA SER A 144 1.47 -0.31 -10.29
C SER A 144 1.47 -1.36 -9.19
N CYS A 145 2.57 -1.53 -8.46
CA CYS A 145 2.69 -2.47 -7.36
C CYS A 145 1.76 -2.11 -6.18
N SER A 146 1.72 -0.84 -5.78
CA SER A 146 0.83 -0.38 -4.70
C SER A 146 -0.64 -0.58 -5.06
N GLY A 147 -1.01 -0.24 -6.30
CA GLY A 147 -2.35 -0.47 -6.85
C GLY A 147 -2.74 -1.94 -6.81
N ALA A 148 -1.87 -2.82 -7.31
CA ALA A 148 -2.09 -4.27 -7.27
C ALA A 148 -2.23 -4.83 -5.85
N VAL A 149 -1.42 -4.35 -4.90
CA VAL A 149 -1.51 -4.72 -3.47
C VAL A 149 -2.85 -4.29 -2.88
N MET A 150 -3.27 -3.04 -3.10
CA MET A 150 -4.59 -2.56 -2.64
C MET A 150 -5.73 -3.37 -3.28
N GLY A 151 -5.64 -3.63 -4.59
CA GLY A 151 -6.60 -4.42 -5.33
C GLY A 151 -6.75 -5.86 -4.82
N ALA A 152 -5.63 -6.53 -4.54
CA ALA A 152 -5.63 -7.88 -3.97
C ALA A 152 -6.17 -7.90 -2.53
N GLY A 153 -5.92 -6.84 -1.74
CA GLY A 153 -6.55 -6.64 -0.44
C GLY A 153 -8.07 -6.58 -0.54
N LEU A 154 -8.60 -5.74 -1.42
CA LEU A 154 -10.05 -5.58 -1.67
C LEU A 154 -10.70 -6.80 -2.36
N GLY A 155 -9.90 -7.65 -3.01
CA GLY A 155 -10.37 -8.84 -3.71
C GLY A 155 -10.84 -9.98 -2.78
N ARG A 156 -10.43 -9.98 -1.50
CA ARG A 156 -10.83 -10.99 -0.52
C ARG A 156 -12.07 -10.56 0.25
N LYS A 157 -12.99 -11.49 0.52
CA LYS A 157 -14.14 -11.23 1.41
C LYS A 157 -13.61 -10.88 2.81
N GLY A 158 -13.93 -9.67 3.30
CA GLY A 158 -13.41 -9.13 4.56
C GLY A 158 -11.94 -8.68 4.52
N GLY A 159 -11.37 -8.45 3.34
CA GLY A 159 -10.05 -7.84 3.21
C GLY A 159 -10.06 -6.36 3.63
N VAL A 160 -8.98 -5.89 4.26
CA VAL A 160 -8.88 -4.55 4.81
C VAL A 160 -7.67 -3.83 4.22
N VAL A 161 -7.89 -2.62 3.71
CA VAL A 161 -6.84 -1.72 3.24
C VAL A 161 -6.73 -0.53 4.19
N ARG A 162 -5.50 -0.16 4.56
CA ARG A 162 -5.22 1.01 5.40
C ARG A 162 -5.30 2.29 4.56
N TRP A 163 -6.50 2.86 4.46
CA TRP A 163 -6.75 4.06 3.64
C TRP A 163 -5.92 5.28 4.06
N SER A 164 -5.61 5.44 5.36
CA SER A 164 -4.71 6.51 5.82
C SER A 164 -3.32 6.42 5.18
N THR A 165 -2.74 5.20 5.12
CA THR A 165 -1.46 4.97 4.44
C THR A 165 -1.58 5.23 2.93
N ALA A 166 -2.64 4.71 2.29
CA ALA A 166 -2.87 4.90 0.86
C ALA A 166 -2.95 6.38 0.48
N THR A 167 -3.74 7.18 1.22
CA THR A 167 -3.87 8.62 0.97
C THR A 167 -2.55 9.35 1.15
N ARG A 168 -1.76 9.04 2.20
CA ARG A 168 -0.42 9.61 2.37
C ARG A 168 0.50 9.31 1.19
N MET A 169 0.42 8.09 0.63
CA MET A 169 1.18 7.71 -0.57
C MET A 169 0.74 8.51 -1.80
N PHE A 170 -0.57 8.66 -2.03
CA PHE A 170 -1.09 9.47 -3.15
C PHE A 170 -0.65 10.92 -3.07
N VAL A 171 -0.72 11.54 -1.88
CA VAL A 171 -0.23 12.90 -1.65
C VAL A 171 1.27 12.99 -1.92
N ALA A 172 2.05 12.03 -1.42
CA ALA A 172 3.49 11.97 -1.69
C ALA A 172 3.79 11.86 -3.19
N TRP A 173 3.08 11.00 -3.93
CA TRP A 173 3.26 10.88 -5.38
C TRP A 173 2.96 12.18 -6.13
N GLY A 174 1.90 12.90 -5.72
CA GLY A 174 1.58 14.21 -6.29
C GLY A 174 2.65 15.25 -6.00
N LEU A 175 3.22 15.25 -4.79
CA LEU A 175 4.26 16.19 -4.36
C LEU A 175 5.64 15.91 -4.99
N THR A 176 5.95 14.66 -5.30
CA THR A 176 7.26 14.28 -5.84
C THR A 176 7.56 14.95 -7.19
N LEU A 177 6.56 15.13 -8.06
CA LEU A 177 6.78 15.72 -9.39
C LEU A 177 7.15 17.23 -9.31
N PRO A 178 6.39 18.09 -8.60
CA PRO A 178 6.80 19.47 -8.36
C PRO A 178 8.15 19.59 -7.64
N ALA A 179 8.38 18.76 -6.62
CA ALA A 179 9.63 18.79 -5.87
C ALA A 179 10.84 18.46 -6.77
N ALA A 180 10.73 17.42 -7.61
CA ALA A 180 11.75 17.07 -8.58
C ALA A 180 11.98 18.20 -9.61
N GLY A 181 10.90 18.83 -10.07
CA GLY A 181 10.97 19.99 -10.98
C GLY A 181 11.71 21.18 -10.36
N LEU A 182 11.44 21.50 -9.09
CA LEU A 182 12.11 22.58 -8.36
C LEU A 182 13.60 22.29 -8.15
N VAL A 183 13.95 21.06 -7.76
CA VAL A 183 15.35 20.64 -7.61
C VAL A 183 16.08 20.71 -8.95
N GLY A 184 15.45 20.24 -10.03
CA GLY A 184 16.00 20.33 -11.38
C GLY A 184 16.19 21.77 -11.85
N ALA A 185 15.20 22.65 -11.64
CA ALA A 185 15.30 24.06 -11.96
C ALA A 185 16.41 24.76 -11.16
N GLY A 186 16.57 24.41 -9.88
CA GLY A 186 17.66 24.92 -9.04
C GLY A 186 19.04 24.46 -9.54
N ALA A 187 19.17 23.17 -9.88
CA ALA A 187 20.41 22.64 -10.46
C ALA A 187 20.77 23.36 -11.76
N GLU A 188 19.81 23.55 -12.66
CA GLU A 188 20.01 24.26 -13.92
C GLU A 188 20.34 25.76 -13.72
N PHE A 189 19.75 26.40 -12.72
CA PHE A 189 20.07 27.78 -12.35
C PHE A 189 21.52 27.90 -11.88
N LEU A 190 22.03 26.92 -11.11
CA LEU A 190 23.42 26.88 -10.66
C LEU A 190 24.37 26.61 -11.83
N THR A 191 24.12 25.61 -12.67
CA THR A 191 25.02 25.23 -13.77
C THR A 191 25.22 26.38 -14.77
N LYS A 192 24.21 27.23 -14.97
CA LYS A 192 24.30 28.44 -15.80
C LYS A 192 25.30 29.50 -15.30
N GLN A 193 25.70 29.46 -14.03
CA GLN A 193 26.66 30.41 -13.46
C GLN A 193 28.13 30.10 -13.83
N GLY A 194 28.36 29.06 -14.62
CA GLY A 194 29.69 28.64 -15.08
C GLY A 194 30.26 27.45 -14.29
N PRO A 195 31.57 27.17 -14.40
CA PRO A 195 32.19 25.96 -13.86
C PRO A 195 32.01 25.77 -12.35
N TRP A 196 32.02 26.84 -11.57
CA TRP A 196 31.81 26.77 -10.13
C TRP A 196 30.38 26.30 -9.79
N GLY A 197 29.39 26.67 -10.60
CA GLY A 197 28.00 26.26 -10.43
C GLY A 197 27.80 24.77 -10.70
N ILE A 198 28.54 24.20 -11.66
CA ILE A 198 28.60 22.75 -11.89
C ILE A 198 29.20 22.05 -10.67
N ALA A 199 30.34 22.54 -10.18
CA ALA A 199 31.00 21.97 -8.99
C ALA A 199 30.11 22.05 -7.75
N ALA A 200 29.42 23.18 -7.54
CA ALA A 200 28.46 23.36 -6.46
C ALA A 200 27.28 22.39 -6.57
N THR A 201 26.74 22.18 -7.77
CA THR A 201 25.65 21.21 -8.02
C THR A 201 26.11 19.78 -7.69
N ALA A 202 27.32 19.40 -8.11
CA ALA A 202 27.90 18.10 -7.78
C ALA A 202 28.10 17.92 -6.26
N ALA A 203 28.61 18.95 -5.58
CA ALA A 203 28.78 18.94 -4.12
C ALA A 203 27.44 18.82 -3.38
N LEU A 204 26.41 19.55 -3.81
CA LEU A 204 25.05 19.45 -3.25
C LEU A 204 24.44 18.07 -3.46
N LEU A 205 24.64 17.45 -4.63
CA LEU A 205 24.18 16.09 -4.91
C LEU A 205 24.84 15.07 -3.97
N VAL A 206 26.17 15.12 -3.84
CA VAL A 206 26.93 14.21 -2.97
C VAL A 206 26.57 14.44 -1.50
N GLY A 207 26.58 15.69 -1.04
CA GLY A 207 26.23 16.05 0.32
C GLY A 207 24.79 15.68 0.67
N GLY A 208 23.84 15.99 -0.21
CA GLY A 208 22.44 15.62 -0.04
C GLY A 208 22.23 14.10 0.03
N SER A 209 22.90 13.35 -0.85
CA SER A 209 22.87 11.88 -0.83
C SER A 209 23.46 11.31 0.48
N ALA A 210 24.57 11.87 0.96
CA ALA A 210 25.19 11.48 2.22
C ALA A 210 24.27 11.80 3.42
N VAL A 211 23.65 12.98 3.45
CA VAL A 211 22.68 13.35 4.49
C VAL A 211 21.49 12.39 4.48
N ILE A 212 20.91 12.12 3.32
CA ILE A 212 19.80 11.15 3.19
C ILE A 212 20.22 9.78 3.72
N TRP A 213 21.42 9.32 3.37
CA TRP A 213 21.94 8.05 3.84
C TRP A 213 22.15 8.02 5.36
N VAL A 214 22.75 9.06 5.95
CA VAL A 214 22.93 9.18 7.41
C VAL A 214 21.57 9.21 8.12
N LEU A 215 20.62 10.01 7.64
CA LEU A 215 19.26 10.05 8.17
C LEU A 215 18.59 8.68 8.06
N SER A 216 18.81 7.97 6.95
CA SER A 216 18.24 6.64 6.73
C SER A 216 18.76 5.61 7.74
N ARG A 217 19.98 5.77 8.28
CA ARG A 217 20.59 4.85 9.26
C ARG A 217 20.12 5.08 10.70
N ARG A 218 19.49 6.21 11.02
CA ARG A 218 19.03 6.52 12.40
C ARG A 218 18.03 5.49 12.94
N ASN A 219 17.16 4.96 12.08
CA ASN A 219 16.19 3.91 12.40
C ASN A 219 16.41 2.68 11.51
N ALA A 220 17.60 2.07 11.58
CA ALA A 220 18.00 1.00 10.67
C ALA A 220 17.00 -0.19 10.71
N ILE A 221 16.42 -0.46 9.54
CA ILE A 221 15.59 -1.64 9.30
C ILE A 221 16.46 -2.59 8.48
N ASP A 222 16.63 -3.81 8.97
CA ASP A 222 17.45 -4.85 8.36
C ASP A 222 16.70 -6.19 8.40
N HIS A 223 17.26 -7.22 7.79
CA HIS A 223 16.68 -8.57 7.70
C HIS A 223 16.25 -9.16 9.05
N THR A 224 16.88 -8.77 10.16
CA THR A 224 16.56 -9.24 11.52
C THR A 224 15.27 -8.67 12.08
N ASN A 225 14.87 -7.46 11.67
CA ASN A 225 13.75 -6.73 12.26
C ASN A 225 12.66 -6.38 11.23
N VAL A 226 12.87 -6.64 9.93
CA VAL A 226 11.92 -6.26 8.86
C VAL A 226 10.51 -6.84 9.09
N THR A 227 10.42 -7.98 9.79
CA THR A 227 9.20 -8.70 10.14
C THR A 227 8.63 -8.37 11.52
N ASP A 228 9.14 -7.37 12.24
CA ASP A 228 8.59 -6.99 13.55
C ASP A 228 7.24 -6.27 13.39
N ASP A 229 6.33 -6.43 14.35
CA ASP A 229 4.96 -5.89 14.27
C ASP A 229 4.86 -4.40 14.61
N GLU A 230 5.91 -3.80 15.15
CA GLU A 230 5.98 -2.38 15.43
C GLU A 230 6.28 -1.57 14.15
N VAL A 231 5.24 -1.27 13.38
CA VAL A 231 5.28 -0.13 12.47
C VAL A 231 5.19 1.14 13.33
N ARG A 232 6.31 1.53 13.92
CA ARG A 232 6.44 2.81 14.63
C ARG A 232 6.38 3.92 13.58
N THR A 233 5.27 4.64 13.49
CA THR A 233 5.23 5.89 12.74
C THR A 233 6.21 6.88 13.38
N ASP A 234 6.99 7.60 12.57
CA ASP A 234 7.87 8.67 13.06
C ASP A 234 7.02 9.62 13.93
N GLY A 235 7.30 9.68 15.24
CA GLY A 235 6.49 10.37 16.25
C GLY A 235 5.98 9.53 17.42
N GLY A 236 6.27 8.22 17.48
CA GLY A 236 5.97 7.39 18.67
C GLY A 236 4.49 7.00 18.82
N VAL A 237 3.64 7.35 17.85
CA VAL A 237 2.25 6.90 17.79
C VAL A 237 2.22 5.49 17.18
N PRO A 238 1.55 4.50 17.80
CA PRO A 238 1.36 3.18 17.20
C PRO A 238 0.59 3.30 15.87
N ALA A 239 0.99 2.56 14.83
CA ALA A 239 0.19 2.48 13.61
C ALA A 239 -1.24 2.01 13.95
N GLU A 240 -2.25 2.73 13.44
CA GLU A 240 -3.66 2.43 13.74
C GLU A 240 -3.99 0.94 13.52
N PRO A 241 -4.79 0.31 14.41
CA PRO A 241 -5.26 -1.06 14.22
C PRO A 241 -6.00 -1.23 12.89
N ILE A 242 -5.89 -2.43 12.31
CA ILE A 242 -6.54 -2.78 11.04
C ILE A 242 -8.06 -2.62 11.20
N GLY A 243 -8.68 -1.81 10.35
CA GLY A 243 -10.14 -1.67 10.25
C GLY A 243 -10.74 -0.47 10.96
N VAL A 244 -10.00 0.31 11.75
CA VAL A 244 -10.56 1.43 12.51
C VAL A 244 -11.20 2.49 11.61
N VAL A 245 -10.57 2.84 10.48
CA VAL A 245 -11.14 3.82 9.54
C VAL A 245 -12.31 3.24 8.73
N THR A 246 -12.28 1.94 8.36
CA THR A 246 -13.43 1.30 7.69
C THR A 246 -14.64 1.23 8.62
N THR A 247 -14.43 0.94 9.91
CA THR A 247 -15.48 0.91 10.94
C THR A 247 -15.94 2.32 11.33
N ALA A 248 -15.03 3.30 11.41
CA ALA A 248 -15.39 4.70 11.69
C ALA A 248 -16.13 5.36 10.52
N ILE A 249 -15.74 5.08 9.27
CA ILE A 249 -16.49 5.54 8.08
C ILE A 249 -17.83 4.79 7.98
N ALA A 250 -17.87 3.49 8.28
CA ALA A 250 -19.13 2.73 8.34
C ALA A 250 -20.08 3.27 9.43
N ALA A 251 -19.54 3.72 10.58
CA ALA A 251 -20.30 4.34 11.66
C ALA A 251 -20.84 5.75 11.33
N VAL A 252 -20.33 6.39 10.28
CA VAL A 252 -20.82 7.69 9.76
C VAL A 252 -21.85 7.51 8.64
N THR A 253 -22.10 6.27 8.19
CA THR A 253 -23.26 5.97 7.33
C THR A 253 -24.52 6.07 8.19
N PRO A 254 -25.49 6.95 7.87
CA PRO A 254 -26.78 6.93 8.54
C PRO A 254 -27.38 5.53 8.42
N PRO A 255 -28.08 5.00 9.43
CA PRO A 255 -28.86 3.78 9.26
C PRO A 255 -29.74 3.93 8.02
N PRO A 256 -29.96 2.86 7.22
CA PRO A 256 -30.88 2.93 6.09
C PRO A 256 -32.19 3.51 6.62
N ALA A 257 -32.67 4.59 5.99
CA ALA A 257 -33.92 5.21 6.35
C ALA A 257 -34.96 4.08 6.41
N GLY A 258 -35.40 3.75 7.63
CA GLY A 258 -36.46 2.77 7.81
C GLY A 258 -37.61 3.20 6.93
N THR A 259 -38.18 2.26 6.18
CA THR A 259 -39.52 2.42 5.63
C THR A 259 -40.38 2.97 6.77
N LEU A 260 -40.87 4.20 6.60
CA LEU A 260 -41.82 4.81 7.51
C LEU A 260 -43.02 3.85 7.58
N ALA A 261 -43.06 3.02 8.62
CA ALA A 261 -44.26 2.33 9.00
C ALA A 261 -45.28 3.42 9.31
N ALA A 262 -46.34 3.47 8.51
CA ALA A 262 -47.47 4.35 8.75
C ALA A 262 -47.92 4.18 10.20
N SER A 263 -47.83 5.25 10.98
CA SER A 263 -48.36 5.28 12.33
C SER A 263 -49.90 5.15 12.24
N PRO A 264 -50.55 4.29 13.02
CA PRO A 264 -52.01 4.26 13.07
C PRO A 264 -52.50 5.56 13.70
N VAL A 265 -53.40 6.25 13.00
CA VAL A 265 -54.16 7.39 13.51
C VAL A 265 -55.09 6.88 14.63
N PRO A 266 -55.28 7.63 15.73
CA PRO A 266 -56.01 7.15 16.90
C PRO A 266 -57.52 7.24 16.71
N ASP A 267 -58.23 6.13 16.88
CA ASP A 267 -59.69 6.12 17.00
C ASP A 267 -60.09 6.60 18.40
N THR A 268 -60.69 7.78 18.45
CA THR A 268 -61.37 8.32 19.62
C THR A 268 -62.74 7.66 19.80
N SER A 269 -62.93 6.86 20.85
CA SER A 269 -64.26 6.60 21.44
C SER A 269 -64.22 6.35 22.96
N VAL A 270 -64.37 7.45 23.71
CA VAL A 270 -65.28 7.68 24.86
C VAL A 270 -65.47 6.61 25.98
N LYS A 271 -65.07 7.02 27.21
CA LYS A 271 -65.61 6.71 28.58
C LYS A 271 -65.46 5.27 29.11
N ALA A 272 -65.27 4.98 30.41
CA ALA A 272 -65.17 5.72 31.67
C ALA A 272 -64.60 4.75 32.73
N GLY A 273 -64.12 5.25 33.87
CA GLY A 273 -64.11 4.48 35.13
C GLY A 273 -62.79 4.42 35.90
N VAL A 274 -62.70 5.30 36.89
CA VAL A 274 -61.79 5.31 38.06
C VAL A 274 -61.80 3.93 38.77
N SER A 275 -60.68 3.35 39.22
CA SER A 275 -60.12 3.56 40.58
C SER A 275 -58.77 2.85 40.79
N ALA A 276 -57.86 3.52 41.52
CA ALA A 276 -56.69 2.98 42.25
C ALA A 276 -57.15 2.28 43.57
N PRO A 277 -56.32 1.82 44.55
CA PRO A 277 -54.87 2.00 44.79
C PRO A 277 -54.07 0.71 45.20
N THR A 278 -52.75 0.64 44.95
CA THR A 278 -51.60 0.79 45.88
C THR A 278 -51.56 -0.13 47.13
N THR A 279 -50.51 -0.95 47.27
CA THR A 279 -49.65 -0.99 48.49
C THR A 279 -48.36 -1.77 48.28
N THR A 280 -47.26 -1.09 48.59
CA THR A 280 -45.89 -1.58 48.81
C THR A 280 -45.77 -2.05 50.26
N THR A 281 -45.09 -3.17 50.57
CA THR A 281 -44.44 -3.33 51.89
C THR A 281 -43.25 -4.29 51.85
N THR A 282 -42.18 -3.82 52.48
CA THR A 282 -40.85 -4.37 52.75
C THR A 282 -40.85 -5.24 54.03
N GLY A 283 -39.88 -6.17 54.19
CA GLY A 283 -39.29 -6.46 55.52
C GLY A 283 -39.25 -7.91 56.05
N ALA A 284 -38.02 -8.46 56.09
CA ALA A 284 -37.32 -9.13 57.20
C ALA A 284 -37.88 -10.35 58.00
N MET A 285 -37.12 -11.46 57.91
CA MET A 285 -36.42 -12.21 59.00
C MET A 285 -37.21 -12.93 60.11
N ALA A 286 -37.11 -14.27 60.18
CA ALA A 286 -36.60 -15.08 61.33
C ALA A 286 -36.97 -16.60 61.23
N ASP A 287 -35.97 -17.44 61.54
CA ASP A 287 -36.03 -18.89 61.88
C ASP A 287 -36.49 -19.05 63.37
N PRO A 288 -37.08 -20.17 63.85
CA PRO A 288 -36.30 -21.35 64.28
C PRO A 288 -36.97 -22.76 64.18
N ALA A 289 -36.13 -23.79 63.93
CA ALA A 289 -36.03 -25.10 64.63
C ALA A 289 -37.08 -26.27 64.49
N ARG A 290 -36.60 -27.38 63.86
CA ARG A 290 -36.66 -28.85 64.21
C ARG A 290 -38.00 -29.64 64.29
N PRO A 291 -38.02 -31.00 64.37
CA PRO A 291 -37.18 -32.10 63.80
C PRO A 291 -37.96 -33.31 63.17
N ALA A 292 -37.22 -34.26 62.54
CA ALA A 292 -37.48 -35.71 62.33
C ALA A 292 -38.73 -36.11 61.48
N THR A 293 -38.89 -37.19 60.69
CA THR A 293 -38.42 -38.58 60.51
C THR A 293 -38.99 -38.96 59.11
N VAL A 294 -38.38 -39.74 58.21
CA VAL A 294 -38.15 -41.20 58.12
C VAL A 294 -37.24 -41.40 56.91
#